data_AF-A0A8T4Y9L7-F1
#
_entry.id   AF-A0A8T4Y9L7-F1
#
_cell.length_a   1.000
_cell.length_b   1.000
_cell.length_c   1.000
_cell.angle_alpha   90.00
_cell.angle_beta   90.00
_cell.angle_gamma   90.00
#
_symmetry.space_group_name_H-M   'P 1'
#
loop_
_entity.id
_entity.type
_entity.pdbx_description
1 polymer ?
#
loop_
_entity_poly.entity_id
_entity_poly.type
_entity_poly.pdbx_seq_one_letter_code
_entity_poly.pdbx_strand_id
1 'polypeptide(L)'
;MGTSIFLVAFIFALFLSAIMLILQLSVFYALIGTALFILLEYLIGPAIVKSSTRLRYLENGENPWLESTVKELAEKSGIPMPKLAIVPDKTPNAFVFGRTANDATLAVHEGLLTNLNKDEIKGVIGHELGHIKHKDYIVMTVLSALPLLAYLIARGTWEVGRWAPTSRKKDESNIKLAFFAIAIISYVVYIISLLFVMGLSRLREHYADAYSAYVTGSPRSLQSALAKITYGLSLSPKPPSGVRAFYIGDPAMAKLEISCIMEKKTEYDLDKDGVLDEKELELAMEKEAKSTWAKINTWFSTHPPTFKRILLLREIETEIESGKFTTDRIYAKI
;
A
#
# COMPACT_ATOMS: atom_id res chain seq x y z
N MET A 1 7.06 4.60 15.59
CA MET A 1 6.46 3.29 15.21
C MET A 1 5.82 2.57 16.40
N GLY A 2 6.51 2.35 17.53
CA GLY A 2 5.93 1.65 18.68
C GLY A 2 4.62 2.27 19.17
N THR A 3 4.60 3.59 19.37
CA THR A 3 3.43 4.33 19.89
C THR A 3 2.15 4.14 19.06
N SER A 4 2.24 4.18 17.72
CA SER A 4 1.09 3.99 16.83
C SER A 4 0.56 2.55 16.88
N ILE A 5 1.44 1.56 16.91
CA ILE A 5 1.04 0.13 17.01
C ILE A 5 0.39 -0.15 18.37
N PHE A 6 0.97 0.35 19.47
CA PHE A 6 0.39 0.23 20.80
C PHE A 6 -0.98 0.90 20.89
N LEU A 7 -1.13 2.10 20.34
CA LEU A 7 -2.40 2.81 20.34
C LEU A 7 -3.48 2.06 19.56
N VAL A 8 -3.16 1.56 18.36
CA VAL A 8 -4.11 0.77 17.56
C VAL A 8 -4.47 -0.54 18.26
N ALA A 9 -3.50 -1.25 18.82
CA ALA A 9 -3.75 -2.48 19.59
C ALA A 9 -4.63 -2.21 20.83
N PHE A 10 -4.41 -1.09 21.52
CA PHE A 10 -5.20 -0.68 22.67
C PHE A 10 -6.64 -0.34 22.29
N ILE A 11 -6.84 0.51 21.27
CA ILE A 11 -8.18 0.85 20.75
C ILE A 11 -8.90 -0.43 20.30
N PHE A 12 -8.19 -1.34 19.66
CA PHE A 12 -8.78 -2.60 19.22
C PHE A 12 -9.19 -3.50 20.38
N ALA A 13 -8.35 -3.61 21.41
CA ALA A 13 -8.67 -4.37 22.61
C ALA A 13 -9.89 -3.79 23.34
N LEU A 14 -10.02 -2.46 23.42
CA LEU A 14 -11.21 -1.81 23.98
C LEU A 14 -12.47 -2.10 23.15
N PHE A 15 -12.38 -2.00 21.81
CA PHE A 15 -13.48 -2.31 20.90
C PHE A 15 -13.96 -3.76 21.05
N LEU A 16 -13.04 -4.72 21.03
CA LEU A 16 -13.38 -6.14 21.24
C LEU A 16 -13.96 -6.40 22.62
N SER A 17 -13.39 -5.79 23.66
CA SER A 17 -13.89 -5.94 25.04
C SER A 17 -15.32 -5.43 25.17
N ALA A 18 -15.64 -4.29 24.56
CA ALA A 18 -17.00 -3.75 24.55
C ALA A 18 -18.00 -4.71 23.87
N ILE A 19 -17.63 -5.30 22.72
CA ILE A 19 -18.48 -6.28 22.03
C ILE A 19 -18.68 -7.53 22.89
N MET A 20 -17.61 -8.05 23.49
CA MET A 20 -17.70 -9.25 24.33
C MET A 20 -18.58 -9.02 25.56
N LEU A 21 -18.52 -7.84 26.18
CA LEU A 21 -19.42 -7.47 27.27
C LEU A 21 -20.89 -7.43 26.84
N ILE A 22 -21.19 -6.86 25.66
CA ILE A 22 -22.55 -6.84 25.11
C ILE A 22 -23.06 -8.25 24.81
N LEU A 23 -22.19 -9.12 24.28
CA LEU A 23 -22.53 -10.51 23.97
C LEU A 23 -22.49 -11.45 25.19
N GLN A 24 -22.13 -10.94 26.37
CA GLN A 24 -21.92 -11.72 27.59
C GLN A 24 -20.90 -12.87 27.42
N LEU A 25 -19.91 -12.66 26.56
CA LEU A 25 -18.81 -13.58 26.31
C LEU A 25 -17.56 -13.15 27.09
N SER A 26 -16.69 -14.11 27.40
CA SER A 26 -15.43 -13.80 28.08
C SER A 26 -14.46 -13.09 27.12
N VAL A 27 -13.97 -11.92 27.56
CA VAL A 27 -12.93 -11.15 26.86
C VAL A 27 -11.66 -11.96 26.63
N PHE A 28 -11.37 -12.92 27.51
CA PHE A 28 -10.22 -13.82 27.39
C PHE A 28 -10.23 -14.61 26.07
N TYR A 29 -11.39 -15.15 25.66
CA TYR A 29 -11.51 -15.89 24.41
C TYR A 29 -11.37 -14.99 23.19
N ALA A 30 -11.82 -13.74 23.26
CA ALA A 30 -11.63 -12.78 22.18
C ALA A 30 -10.15 -12.42 21.98
N LEU A 31 -9.40 -12.20 23.07
CA LEU A 31 -7.96 -11.93 22.98
C LEU A 31 -7.19 -13.11 22.37
N ILE A 32 -7.51 -14.34 22.79
CA ILE A 32 -6.93 -15.56 22.21
C ILE A 32 -7.31 -15.69 20.73
N GLY A 33 -8.59 -15.50 20.40
CA GLY A 33 -9.09 -15.58 19.03
C GLY A 33 -8.41 -14.57 18.11
N THR A 34 -8.24 -13.33 18.57
CA THR A 34 -7.51 -12.28 17.84
C THR A 34 -6.03 -12.63 17.66
N ALA A 35 -5.35 -13.08 18.71
CA ALA A 35 -3.95 -13.48 18.59
C ALA A 35 -3.77 -14.65 17.61
N LEU A 36 -4.67 -15.64 17.66
CA LEU A 36 -4.69 -16.75 16.74
C LEU A 36 -4.99 -16.30 15.30
N PHE A 37 -5.93 -15.37 15.12
CA PHE A 37 -6.26 -14.82 13.81
C PHE A 37 -5.08 -14.11 13.16
N ILE A 38 -4.41 -13.21 13.89
CA ILE A 38 -3.21 -12.50 13.41
C ILE A 38 -2.09 -13.50 13.10
N LEU A 39 -1.91 -14.52 13.95
CA LEU A 39 -0.93 -15.57 13.71
C LEU A 39 -1.24 -16.35 12.42
N LEU A 40 -2.50 -16.72 12.19
CA LEU A 40 -2.92 -17.42 10.98
C LEU A 40 -2.71 -16.55 9.73
N GLU A 41 -3.07 -15.26 9.79
CA GLU A 41 -2.82 -14.31 8.71
C GLU A 41 -1.32 -14.21 8.38
N TYR A 42 -0.49 -14.08 9.41
CA TYR A 42 0.97 -14.04 9.28
C TYR A 42 1.56 -15.33 8.68
N LEU A 43 1.02 -16.49 9.03
CA LEU A 43 1.50 -17.77 8.53
C LEU A 43 1.05 -18.04 7.09
N ILE A 44 -0.20 -17.71 6.76
CA ILE A 44 -0.85 -18.07 5.49
C ILE A 44 -0.59 -17.00 4.40
N GLY A 45 -0.39 -15.73 4.78
CA GLY A 45 -0.23 -14.60 3.84
C GLY A 45 0.76 -14.85 2.69
N PRO A 46 2.02 -15.23 2.96
CA PRO A 46 2.99 -15.52 1.90
C PRO A 46 2.57 -16.65 0.95
N ALA A 47 1.85 -17.65 1.44
CA ALA A 47 1.34 -18.75 0.61
C ALA A 47 0.23 -18.27 -0.33
N ILE A 48 -0.67 -17.41 0.17
CA ILE A 48 -1.71 -16.76 -0.66
C ILE A 48 -1.04 -15.97 -1.79
N VAL A 49 -0.09 -15.10 -1.48
CA VAL A 49 0.63 -14.27 -2.47
C VAL A 49 1.29 -15.13 -3.54
N LYS A 50 2.00 -16.18 -3.13
CA LYS A 50 2.64 -17.12 -4.06
C LYS A 50 1.62 -17.78 -5.00
N SER A 51 0.49 -18.24 -4.46
CA SER A 51 -0.55 -18.90 -5.24
C SER A 51 -1.28 -17.96 -6.21
N SER A 52 -1.53 -16.71 -5.80
CA SER A 52 -2.27 -15.73 -6.60
C SER A 52 -1.46 -15.12 -7.73
N THR A 53 -0.14 -15.03 -7.56
CA THR A 53 0.77 -14.38 -8.53
C THR A 53 1.38 -15.39 -9.51
N ARG A 54 1.36 -16.68 -9.20
CA ARG A 54 2.04 -17.73 -9.99
C ARG A 54 3.53 -17.42 -10.20
N LEU A 55 4.15 -16.78 -9.20
CA LEU A 55 5.56 -16.43 -9.24
C LEU A 55 6.45 -17.67 -9.38
N ARG A 56 7.57 -17.51 -10.08
CA ARG A 56 8.64 -18.49 -10.19
C ARG A 56 9.90 -17.92 -9.55
N TYR A 57 10.49 -18.65 -8.61
CA TYR A 57 11.77 -18.25 -8.02
C TYR A 57 12.88 -18.33 -9.07
N LEU A 58 13.77 -17.34 -9.07
CA LEU A 58 14.94 -17.33 -9.92
C LEU A 58 16.01 -18.28 -9.36
N GLU A 59 16.62 -19.06 -10.26
CA GLU A 59 17.84 -19.80 -9.94
C GLU A 59 19.06 -18.86 -9.98
N ASN A 60 20.11 -19.18 -9.22
CA ASN A 60 21.33 -18.38 -9.20
C ASN A 60 21.95 -18.31 -10.61
N GLY A 61 22.24 -17.10 -11.07
CA GLY A 61 22.79 -16.86 -12.40
C GLY A 61 21.75 -16.78 -13.52
N GLU A 62 20.46 -16.95 -13.23
CA GLU A 62 19.40 -16.81 -14.23
C GLU A 62 19.22 -15.35 -14.66
N ASN A 63 19.39 -14.41 -13.73
CA ASN A 63 19.47 -12.98 -14.03
C ASN A 63 20.61 -12.32 -13.24
N PRO A 64 21.88 -12.42 -13.71
CA PRO A 64 23.05 -11.96 -12.96
C PRO A 64 23.03 -10.46 -12.67
N TRP A 65 22.44 -9.66 -13.56
CA TRP A 65 22.32 -8.22 -13.36
C TRP A 65 21.34 -7.89 -12.23
N LEU A 66 20.17 -8.54 -12.20
CA LEU A 66 19.20 -8.33 -11.14
C LEU A 66 19.74 -8.81 -9.79
N GLU A 67 20.34 -10.00 -9.76
CA GLU A 67 20.96 -10.58 -8.57
C GLU A 67 22.06 -9.66 -8.00
N SER A 68 22.98 -9.20 -8.83
CA SER A 68 24.06 -8.29 -8.38
C SER A 68 23.52 -6.95 -7.90
N THR A 69 22.53 -6.38 -8.59
CA THR A 69 21.90 -5.10 -8.21
C THR A 69 21.20 -5.21 -6.85
N VAL A 70 20.40 -6.25 -6.65
CA VAL A 70 19.70 -6.47 -5.37
C VAL A 70 20.71 -6.74 -4.26
N LYS A 71 21.76 -7.52 -4.53
CA LYS A 71 22.82 -7.79 -3.56
C LYS A 71 23.54 -6.51 -3.12
N GLU A 72 23.98 -5.68 -4.07
CA GLU A 72 24.64 -4.39 -3.79
C GLU A 72 23.75 -3.50 -2.91
N LEU A 73 22.48 -3.34 -3.27
CA LEU A 73 21.55 -2.50 -2.52
C LEU A 73 21.21 -3.09 -1.15
N ALA A 74 21.06 -4.41 -1.03
CA ALA A 74 20.80 -5.08 0.24
C ALA A 74 22.00 -4.94 1.20
N GLU A 75 23.23 -5.07 0.70
CA GLU A 75 24.46 -4.86 1.46
C GLU A 75 24.58 -3.41 1.94
N LYS A 76 24.39 -2.42 1.05
CA LYS A 76 24.34 -0.99 1.41
C LYS A 76 23.29 -0.69 2.48
N SER A 77 22.17 -1.41 2.41
CA SER A 77 21.03 -1.28 3.32
C SER A 77 21.23 -1.99 4.66
N GLY A 78 22.24 -2.86 4.78
CA GLY A 78 22.42 -3.74 5.93
C GLY A 78 21.21 -4.65 6.17
N ILE A 79 20.60 -5.17 5.09
CA ILE A 79 19.51 -6.13 5.15
C ILE A 79 19.91 -7.47 4.51
N PRO A 80 19.30 -8.60 4.91
CA PRO A 80 19.51 -9.87 4.24
C PRO A 80 19.13 -9.80 2.77
N MET A 81 19.84 -10.53 1.91
CA MET A 81 19.47 -10.66 0.50
C MET A 81 18.11 -11.37 0.39
N PRO A 82 17.08 -10.73 -0.19
CA PRO A 82 15.79 -11.38 -0.39
C PRO A 82 15.88 -12.44 -1.47
N LYS A 83 14.98 -13.42 -1.40
CA LYS A 83 14.77 -14.37 -2.50
C LYS A 83 14.22 -13.61 -3.70
N LEU A 84 14.67 -13.95 -4.91
CA LEU A 84 14.19 -13.31 -6.13
C LEU A 84 13.16 -14.19 -6.83
N ALA A 85 12.10 -13.57 -7.33
CA ALA A 85 11.09 -14.24 -8.12
C ALA A 85 10.63 -13.39 -9.30
N ILE A 86 10.23 -14.06 -10.38
CA ILE A 86 9.59 -13.44 -11.54
C ILE A 86 8.12 -13.82 -11.58
N VAL A 87 7.28 -12.81 -11.83
CA VAL A 87 5.84 -12.97 -12.05
C VAL A 87 5.58 -12.87 -13.56
N PRO A 88 4.96 -13.88 -14.19
CA PRO A 88 4.66 -13.89 -15.63
C PRO A 88 3.45 -12.99 -15.94
N ASP A 89 3.62 -11.69 -15.71
CA ASP A 89 2.62 -10.64 -15.95
C ASP A 89 3.27 -9.47 -16.69
N LYS A 90 2.58 -8.98 -17.72
CA LYS A 90 3.04 -7.88 -18.59
C LYS A 90 2.84 -6.50 -17.98
N THR A 91 2.13 -6.40 -16.85
CA THR A 91 1.99 -5.15 -16.10
C THR A 91 3.33 -4.78 -15.44
N PRO A 92 3.81 -3.52 -15.57
CA PRO A 92 5.07 -3.12 -14.96
C PRO A 92 4.89 -2.94 -13.45
N ASN A 93 5.30 -3.94 -12.68
CA ASN A 93 5.18 -3.95 -11.22
C ASN A 93 6.33 -4.72 -10.55
N ALA A 94 6.63 -4.37 -9.31
CA ALA A 94 7.41 -5.19 -8.38
C ALA A 94 6.79 -5.08 -6.99
N PHE A 95 7.07 -6.05 -6.13
CA PHE A 95 6.62 -6.02 -4.74
C PHE A 95 7.45 -6.95 -3.86
N VAL A 96 7.42 -6.68 -2.56
CA VAL A 96 8.00 -7.56 -1.54
C VAL A 96 6.95 -8.20 -0.65
N PHE A 97 7.20 -9.44 -0.25
CA PHE A 97 6.39 -10.13 0.75
C PHE A 97 7.25 -11.10 1.55
N GLY A 98 6.78 -11.48 2.74
CA GLY A 98 7.49 -12.39 3.61
C GLY A 98 7.01 -12.30 5.05
N ARG A 99 7.65 -13.05 5.92
CA ARG A 99 7.36 -13.06 7.37
C ARG A 99 8.36 -12.26 8.17
N THR A 100 9.60 -12.24 7.72
CA THR A 100 10.72 -11.52 8.34
C THR A 100 11.65 -11.04 7.24
N ALA A 101 12.57 -10.13 7.58
CA ALA A 101 13.54 -9.63 6.61
C ALA A 101 14.46 -10.76 6.09
N ASN A 102 14.67 -11.82 6.89
CA ASN A 102 15.47 -12.98 6.53
C ASN A 102 14.76 -13.94 5.54
N ASP A 103 13.43 -13.87 5.46
CA ASP A 103 12.61 -14.70 4.56
C ASP A 103 11.81 -13.82 3.58
N ALA A 104 12.31 -12.61 3.30
CA ALA A 104 11.68 -11.72 2.35
C ALA A 104 11.91 -12.24 0.92
N THR A 105 10.89 -12.08 0.09
CA THR A 105 10.94 -12.35 -1.34
C THR A 105 10.65 -11.06 -2.08
N LEU A 106 11.52 -10.70 -3.03
CA LEU A 106 11.32 -9.64 -4.00
C LEU A 106 10.81 -10.27 -5.30
N ALA A 107 9.58 -9.95 -5.65
CA ALA A 107 8.94 -10.40 -6.88
C ALA A 107 8.93 -9.26 -7.91
N VAL A 108 9.38 -9.56 -9.13
CA VAL A 108 9.41 -8.59 -10.24
C VAL A 108 8.56 -9.12 -11.39
N HIS A 109 7.66 -8.31 -11.92
CA HIS A 109 6.88 -8.69 -13.10
C HIS A 109 7.75 -8.65 -14.36
N GLU A 110 7.50 -9.56 -15.30
CA GLU A 110 8.14 -9.53 -16.63
C GLU A 110 7.95 -8.17 -17.32
N GLY A 111 6.74 -7.58 -17.20
CA GLY A 111 6.44 -6.26 -17.73
C GLY A 111 7.33 -5.14 -17.17
N LEU A 112 7.82 -5.26 -15.94
CA LEU A 112 8.74 -4.26 -15.39
C LEU A 112 10.10 -4.34 -16.10
N LEU A 113 10.61 -5.57 -16.27
CA LEU A 113 11.90 -5.84 -16.90
C LEU A 113 11.92 -5.47 -18.39
N THR A 114 10.79 -5.54 -19.08
CA THR A 114 10.69 -5.18 -20.50
C THR A 114 10.46 -3.70 -20.74
N ASN A 115 9.78 -3.00 -19.84
CA ASN A 115 9.33 -1.62 -20.06
C ASN A 115 10.26 -0.56 -19.47
N LEU A 116 11.05 -0.91 -18.45
CA LEU A 116 11.96 0.01 -17.77
C LEU A 116 13.42 -0.30 -18.12
N ASN A 117 14.25 0.73 -18.10
CA ASN A 117 15.70 0.56 -18.22
C ASN A 117 16.32 0.12 -16.87
N LYS A 118 17.61 -0.21 -16.89
CA LYS A 118 18.32 -0.72 -15.71
C LYS A 118 18.35 0.24 -14.53
N ASP A 119 18.49 1.54 -14.78
CA ASP A 119 18.54 2.55 -13.72
C ASP A 119 17.15 2.77 -13.08
N GLU A 120 16.10 2.78 -13.91
CA GLU A 120 14.71 2.82 -13.46
C GLU A 120 14.36 1.60 -12.61
N ILE A 121 14.74 0.39 -13.06
CA ILE A 121 14.54 -0.84 -12.28
C ILE A 121 15.34 -0.78 -10.97
N LYS A 122 16.57 -0.26 -10.98
CA LYS A 122 17.37 -0.07 -9.75
C LYS A 122 16.66 0.85 -8.74
N GLY A 123 16.03 1.93 -9.23
CA GLY A 123 15.17 2.81 -8.42
C GLY A 123 13.96 2.09 -7.82
N VAL A 124 13.27 1.26 -8.61
CA VAL A 124 12.14 0.45 -8.13
C VAL A 124 12.60 -0.57 -7.08
N ILE A 125 13.71 -1.26 -7.31
CA ILE A 125 14.28 -2.20 -6.34
C ILE A 125 14.66 -1.48 -5.04
N GLY A 126 15.29 -0.30 -5.13
CA GLY A 126 15.61 0.51 -3.96
C GLY A 126 14.38 0.83 -3.11
N HIS A 127 13.26 1.14 -3.76
CA HIS A 127 11.97 1.40 -3.10
C HIS A 127 11.46 0.14 -2.37
N GLU A 128 11.42 -0.99 -3.07
CA GLU A 128 10.99 -2.28 -2.50
C GLU A 128 11.87 -2.76 -1.33
N LEU A 129 13.19 -2.55 -1.41
CA LEU A 129 14.09 -2.84 -0.29
C LEU A 129 13.85 -1.90 0.91
N GLY A 130 13.36 -0.68 0.67
CA GLY A 130 12.89 0.22 1.71
C GLY A 130 11.77 -0.41 2.55
N HIS A 131 10.81 -1.07 1.91
CA HIS A 131 9.76 -1.81 2.62
C HIS A 131 10.31 -2.96 3.48
N ILE A 132 11.34 -3.66 2.99
CA ILE A 132 12.01 -4.70 3.78
C ILE A 132 12.73 -4.09 4.98
N LYS A 133 13.52 -3.02 4.74
CA LYS A 133 14.29 -2.32 5.76
C LYS A 133 13.40 -1.83 6.89
N HIS A 134 12.26 -1.24 6.53
CA HIS A 134 11.34 -0.68 7.49
C HIS A 134 10.28 -1.67 8.01
N LYS A 135 10.32 -2.94 7.58
CA LYS A 135 9.42 -4.03 7.98
C LYS A 135 7.94 -3.73 7.70
N ASP A 136 7.67 -3.15 6.55
CA ASP A 136 6.34 -2.68 6.19
C ASP A 136 5.26 -3.76 6.20
N TYR A 137 5.55 -4.91 5.61
CA TYR A 137 4.61 -6.02 5.57
C TYR A 137 4.17 -6.46 6.98
N ILE A 138 5.06 -6.45 7.99
CA ILE A 138 4.68 -6.80 9.37
C ILE A 138 3.77 -5.75 9.97
N VAL A 139 4.15 -4.47 9.83
CA VAL A 139 3.38 -3.34 10.38
C VAL A 139 2.00 -3.32 9.75
N MET A 140 1.91 -3.47 8.44
CA MET A 140 0.65 -3.44 7.71
C MET A 140 -0.21 -4.68 8.00
N THR A 141 0.36 -5.88 8.17
CA THR A 141 -0.41 -7.07 8.61
C THR A 141 -1.06 -6.84 9.98
N VAL A 142 -0.28 -6.37 10.97
CA VAL A 142 -0.82 -6.14 12.33
C VAL A 142 -1.92 -5.07 12.31
N LEU A 143 -1.72 -3.98 11.57
CA LEU A 143 -2.69 -2.90 11.51
C LEU A 143 -3.94 -3.25 10.69
N SER A 144 -3.80 -4.08 9.65
CA SER A 144 -4.92 -4.52 8.78
C SER A 144 -5.84 -5.54 9.44
N ALA A 145 -5.38 -6.21 10.51
CA ALA A 145 -6.21 -7.13 11.28
C ALA A 145 -7.44 -6.45 11.91
N LEU A 146 -7.31 -5.19 12.35
CA LEU A 146 -8.40 -4.41 12.95
C LEU A 146 -9.59 -4.19 11.99
N PRO A 147 -9.41 -3.54 10.82
CA PRO A 147 -10.52 -3.36 9.88
C PRO A 147 -11.09 -4.69 9.42
N LEU A 148 -10.25 -5.70 9.18
CA LEU A 148 -10.71 -7.02 8.76
C LEU A 148 -11.60 -7.68 9.82
N LEU A 149 -11.19 -7.70 11.08
CA LEU A 149 -11.98 -8.26 12.17
C LEU A 149 -13.26 -7.45 12.43
N ALA A 150 -13.20 -6.11 12.40
CA ALA A 150 -14.37 -5.25 12.52
C ALA A 150 -15.39 -5.52 11.40
N TYR A 151 -14.92 -5.72 10.16
CA TYR A 151 -15.78 -6.10 9.03
C TYR A 151 -16.41 -7.49 9.22
N LEU A 152 -15.62 -8.48 9.65
CA LEU A 152 -16.11 -9.83 9.91
C LEU A 152 -17.16 -9.86 11.03
N ILE A 153 -16.94 -9.11 12.11
CA ILE A 153 -17.93 -8.95 13.19
C ILE A 153 -19.19 -8.28 12.64
N ALA A 154 -19.04 -7.15 11.93
CA ALA A 154 -20.17 -6.41 11.36
C ALA A 154 -21.05 -7.32 10.48
N ARG A 155 -20.42 -8.06 9.57
CA ARG A 155 -21.09 -9.00 8.67
C ARG A 155 -21.70 -10.17 9.44
N GLY A 156 -20.97 -10.75 10.38
CA GLY A 156 -21.42 -11.89 11.18
C GLY A 156 -22.64 -11.56 12.04
N THR A 157 -22.61 -10.47 12.81
CA THR A 157 -23.73 -10.07 13.65
C THR A 157 -24.93 -9.58 12.85
N TRP A 158 -24.70 -8.98 11.68
CA TRP A 158 -25.76 -8.61 10.75
C TRP A 158 -26.50 -9.84 10.21
N GLU A 159 -25.77 -10.86 9.75
CA GLU A 159 -26.37 -12.12 9.33
C GLU A 159 -27.10 -12.81 10.49
N VAL A 160 -26.48 -12.94 11.67
CA VAL A 160 -27.17 -13.52 12.84
C VAL A 160 -28.47 -12.76 13.17
N GLY A 161 -28.45 -11.42 13.13
CA GLY A 161 -29.63 -10.59 13.37
C GLY A 161 -30.74 -10.76 12.32
N ARG A 162 -30.39 -11.06 11.06
CA ARG A 162 -31.36 -11.37 9.99
C ARG A 162 -32.05 -12.71 10.18
N TRP A 163 -31.29 -13.73 10.56
CA TRP A 163 -31.77 -15.11 10.69
C TRP A 163 -32.37 -15.41 12.08
N ALA A 164 -32.24 -14.50 13.04
CA ALA A 164 -32.87 -14.61 14.36
C ALA A 164 -34.42 -14.64 14.23
N PRO A 165 -35.10 -15.63 14.84
CA PRO A 165 -36.56 -15.73 14.83
C PRO A 165 -37.22 -14.44 15.32
N THR A 166 -38.20 -13.94 14.57
CA THR A 166 -38.98 -12.77 14.99
C THR A 166 -40.16 -13.24 15.84
N SER A 167 -39.89 -13.69 17.07
CA SER A 167 -40.96 -14.06 18.01
C SER A 167 -41.48 -12.80 18.73
N ARG A 168 -42.77 -12.81 19.11
CA ARG A 168 -43.45 -11.70 19.84
C ARG A 168 -42.99 -11.52 21.30
N LYS A 169 -41.99 -12.26 21.78
CA LYS A 169 -41.45 -12.08 23.14
C LYS A 169 -40.52 -10.86 23.18
N LYS A 170 -40.78 -9.97 24.14
CA LYS A 170 -40.05 -8.71 24.34
C LYS A 170 -38.54 -8.90 24.47
N ASP A 171 -38.11 -10.03 25.06
CA ASP A 171 -36.69 -10.34 25.28
C ASP A 171 -35.96 -10.75 23.98
N GLU A 172 -36.61 -11.49 23.07
CA GLU A 172 -36.02 -11.88 21.78
C GLU A 172 -35.91 -10.70 20.81
N SER A 173 -36.86 -9.76 20.87
CA SER A 173 -36.78 -8.49 20.13
C SER A 173 -35.58 -7.64 20.54
N ASN A 174 -35.19 -7.66 21.83
CA ASN A 174 -34.04 -6.92 22.34
C ASN A 174 -32.70 -7.50 21.86
N ILE A 175 -32.61 -8.84 21.75
CA ILE A 175 -31.42 -9.53 21.25
C ILE A 175 -31.17 -9.21 19.76
N LYS A 176 -32.23 -9.23 18.94
CA LYS A 176 -32.13 -8.86 17.53
C LYS A 176 -31.67 -7.41 17.34
N LEU A 177 -32.20 -6.49 18.14
CA LEU A 177 -31.78 -5.09 18.13
C LEU A 177 -30.30 -4.93 18.54
N ALA A 178 -29.83 -5.69 19.53
CA ALA A 178 -28.44 -5.68 19.97
C ALA A 178 -27.48 -6.14 18.86
N PHE A 179 -27.81 -7.21 18.12
CA PHE A 179 -26.98 -7.67 16.99
C PHE A 179 -26.87 -6.64 15.87
N PHE A 180 -27.98 -5.96 15.53
CA PHE A 180 -27.94 -4.87 14.55
C PHE A 180 -27.14 -3.67 15.04
N ALA A 181 -27.26 -3.31 16.32
CA ALA A 181 -26.46 -2.23 16.91
C ALA A 181 -24.95 -2.56 16.85
N ILE A 182 -24.56 -3.78 17.22
CA ILE A 182 -23.16 -4.24 17.10
C ILE A 182 -22.71 -4.23 15.64
N ALA A 183 -23.56 -4.65 14.71
CA ALA A 183 -23.24 -4.65 13.29
C ALA A 183 -22.92 -3.24 12.77
N ILE A 184 -23.78 -2.27 13.11
CA ILE A 184 -23.60 -0.86 12.70
C ILE A 184 -22.34 -0.27 13.33
N ILE A 185 -22.14 -0.44 14.63
CA ILE A 185 -20.95 0.07 15.33
C ILE A 185 -19.68 -0.55 14.74
N SER A 186 -19.66 -1.86 14.53
CA SER A 186 -18.52 -2.57 13.95
C SER A 186 -18.24 -2.13 12.52
N TYR A 187 -19.27 -1.84 11.73
CA TYR A 187 -19.11 -1.31 10.38
C TYR A 187 -18.52 0.10 10.38
N VAL A 188 -18.93 0.97 11.31
CA VAL A 188 -18.33 2.31 11.48
C VAL A 188 -16.86 2.18 11.87
N VAL A 189 -16.52 1.28 12.81
CA VAL A 189 -15.14 1.00 13.21
C VAL A 189 -14.32 0.47 12.04
N TYR A 190 -14.88 -0.41 11.21
CA TYR A 190 -14.26 -0.89 9.98
C TYR A 190 -13.90 0.27 9.04
N ILE A 191 -14.84 1.16 8.73
CA ILE A 191 -14.58 2.30 7.82
C ILE A 191 -13.49 3.21 8.39
N ILE A 192 -13.57 3.59 9.65
CA ILE A 192 -12.59 4.48 10.28
C ILE A 192 -11.20 3.84 10.29
N SER A 193 -11.09 2.60 10.77
CA SER A 193 -9.80 1.89 10.84
C SER A 193 -9.21 1.64 9.46
N LEU A 194 -10.02 1.35 8.44
CA LEU A 194 -9.57 1.20 7.07
C LEU A 194 -8.95 2.49 6.54
N LEU A 195 -9.58 3.66 6.79
CA LEU A 195 -9.03 4.95 6.39
C LEU A 195 -7.68 5.26 7.06
N PHE A 196 -7.52 4.90 8.34
CA PHE A 196 -6.24 5.02 9.04
C PHE A 196 -5.17 4.12 8.43
N VAL A 197 -5.50 2.85 8.15
CA VAL A 197 -4.57 1.91 7.50
C VAL A 197 -4.16 2.42 6.11
N MET A 198 -5.11 2.93 5.32
CA MET A 198 -4.82 3.55 4.02
C MET A 198 -3.90 4.78 4.16
N GLY A 199 -4.14 5.64 5.15
CA GLY A 199 -3.27 6.79 5.44
C GLY A 199 -1.85 6.38 5.80
N LEU A 200 -1.70 5.35 6.64
CA LEU A 200 -0.38 4.81 7.00
C LEU A 200 0.30 4.15 5.80
N SER A 201 -0.43 3.42 4.95
CA SER A 201 0.09 2.87 3.69
C SER A 201 0.73 3.97 2.85
N ARG A 202 0.04 5.09 2.62
CA ARG A 202 0.57 6.22 1.85
C ARG A 202 1.81 6.84 2.46
N LEU A 203 1.83 6.97 3.80
CA LEU A 203 3.01 7.47 4.50
C LEU A 203 4.22 6.55 4.30
N ARG A 204 4.01 5.23 4.29
CA ARG A 204 5.07 4.23 4.07
C ARG A 204 5.63 4.26 2.65
N GLU A 205 4.81 4.54 1.66
CA GLU A 205 5.28 4.81 0.29
C GLU A 205 6.25 6.00 0.24
N HIS A 206 5.95 7.11 0.92
CA HIS A 206 6.85 8.26 0.98
C HIS A 206 8.19 7.93 1.65
N TYR A 207 8.17 7.11 2.71
CA TYR A 207 9.41 6.61 3.32
C TYR A 207 10.21 5.70 2.39
N ALA A 208 9.55 4.85 1.60
CA ALA A 208 10.20 3.96 0.64
C ALA A 208 10.75 4.73 -0.57
N ASP A 209 10.06 5.76 -1.05
CA ASP A 209 10.53 6.67 -2.10
C ASP A 209 11.80 7.42 -1.66
N ALA A 210 11.76 8.03 -0.47
CA ALA A 210 12.92 8.70 0.09
C ALA A 210 14.08 7.72 0.29
N TYR A 211 13.80 6.53 0.82
CA TYR A 211 14.81 5.49 0.99
C TYR A 211 15.48 5.11 -0.33
N SER A 212 14.69 4.90 -1.38
CA SER A 212 15.21 4.59 -2.72
C SER A 212 16.11 5.69 -3.25
N ALA A 213 15.67 6.95 -3.16
CA ALA A 213 16.42 8.11 -3.59
C ALA A 213 17.83 8.15 -2.95
N TYR A 214 17.91 7.94 -1.63
CA TYR A 214 19.18 7.97 -0.91
C TYR A 214 20.06 6.72 -1.14
N VAL A 215 19.47 5.51 -1.18
CA VAL A 215 20.27 4.28 -1.32
C VAL A 215 20.81 4.10 -2.75
N THR A 216 20.06 4.57 -3.75
CA THR A 216 20.47 4.51 -5.16
C THR A 216 21.29 5.72 -5.58
N GLY A 217 21.12 6.87 -4.90
CA GLY A 217 21.72 8.14 -5.29
C GLY A 217 21.15 8.73 -6.58
N SER A 218 20.03 8.21 -7.08
CA SER A 218 19.40 8.67 -8.32
C SER A 218 17.87 8.79 -8.16
N PRO A 219 17.39 9.87 -7.52
CA PRO A 219 15.95 10.10 -7.37
C PRO A 219 15.24 10.20 -8.72
N ARG A 220 15.91 10.78 -9.72
CA ARG A 220 15.40 10.93 -11.10
C ARG A 220 15.07 9.61 -11.78
N SER A 221 15.85 8.56 -11.52
CA SER A 221 15.57 7.22 -12.05
C SER A 221 14.25 6.66 -11.52
N LEU A 222 13.94 6.88 -10.24
CA LEU A 222 12.65 6.48 -9.67
C LEU A 222 11.50 7.36 -10.17
N GLN A 223 11.70 8.67 -10.33
CA GLN A 223 10.69 9.56 -10.93
C GLN A 223 10.27 9.06 -12.32
N SER A 224 11.25 8.77 -13.19
CA SER A 224 11.02 8.25 -14.53
C SER A 224 10.32 6.87 -14.50
N ALA A 225 10.77 5.99 -13.60
CA ALA A 225 10.14 4.69 -13.39
C ALA A 225 8.66 4.82 -12.99
N LEU A 226 8.33 5.68 -12.02
CA LEU A 226 6.96 5.90 -11.55
C LEU A 226 6.04 6.43 -12.65
N ALA A 227 6.53 7.34 -13.50
CA ALA A 227 5.77 7.83 -14.65
C ALA A 227 5.44 6.69 -15.63
N LYS A 228 6.44 5.88 -16.00
CA LYS A 228 6.26 4.74 -16.91
C LYS A 228 5.36 3.65 -16.33
N ILE A 229 5.51 3.35 -15.04
CA ILE A 229 4.67 2.38 -14.33
C ILE A 229 3.22 2.86 -14.32
N THR A 230 2.97 4.12 -13.94
CA THR A 230 1.62 4.69 -13.90
C THR A 230 0.96 4.63 -15.28
N TYR A 231 1.68 5.01 -16.32
CA TYR A 231 1.21 4.86 -17.69
C TYR A 231 0.91 3.39 -18.04
N GLY A 232 1.84 2.47 -17.79
CA GLY A 232 1.64 1.05 -18.06
C GLY A 232 0.50 0.40 -17.27
N LEU A 233 0.27 0.82 -16.03
CA LEU A 233 -0.86 0.38 -15.20
C LEU A 233 -2.20 0.91 -15.72
N SER A 234 -2.24 2.14 -16.24
CA SER A 234 -3.44 2.74 -16.84
C SER A 234 -3.96 1.94 -18.05
N LEU A 235 -3.04 1.27 -18.77
CA LEU A 235 -3.33 0.42 -19.91
C LEU A 235 -3.72 -1.02 -19.53
N SER A 236 -3.58 -1.41 -18.26
CA SER A 236 -3.87 -2.77 -17.82
C SER A 236 -5.36 -3.08 -17.95
N PRO A 237 -5.74 -4.16 -18.66
CA PRO A 237 -7.13 -4.57 -18.79
C PRO A 237 -7.66 -5.31 -17.55
N LYS A 238 -6.79 -5.66 -16.59
CA LYS A 238 -7.18 -6.48 -15.44
C LYS A 238 -7.92 -5.62 -14.40
N PRO A 239 -9.11 -6.04 -13.94
CA PRO A 239 -9.76 -5.37 -12.82
C PRO A 239 -8.87 -5.47 -11.58
N PRO A 240 -8.95 -4.49 -10.66
CA PRO A 240 -8.20 -4.54 -9.40
C PRO A 240 -8.54 -5.83 -8.65
N SER A 241 -7.58 -6.74 -8.59
CA SER A 241 -7.69 -8.03 -7.92
C SER A 241 -7.34 -7.89 -6.43
N GLY A 242 -7.56 -8.95 -5.64
CA GLY A 242 -7.20 -8.99 -4.22
C GLY A 242 -5.69 -8.79 -3.92
N VAL A 243 -4.84 -8.73 -4.94
CA VAL A 243 -3.41 -8.39 -4.85
C VAL A 243 -3.10 -6.94 -5.20
N ARG A 244 -4.10 -6.05 -5.35
CA ARG A 244 -3.90 -4.60 -5.59
C ARG A 244 -2.97 -3.93 -4.57
N ALA A 245 -2.97 -4.41 -3.33
CA ALA A 245 -2.08 -3.90 -2.27
C ALA A 245 -0.59 -4.21 -2.50
N PHE A 246 -0.26 -5.14 -3.41
CA PHE A 246 1.11 -5.46 -3.81
C PHE A 246 1.51 -4.80 -5.13
N TYR A 247 0.79 -3.77 -5.57
CA TYR A 247 1.23 -2.98 -6.71
C TYR A 247 1.92 -1.73 -6.21
N ILE A 248 3.08 -1.38 -6.77
CA ILE A 248 3.81 -0.14 -6.45
C ILE A 248 2.98 1.12 -6.74
N GLY A 249 1.97 1.01 -7.61
CA GLY A 249 0.99 2.05 -7.91
C GLY A 249 -0.40 1.47 -8.05
N ASP A 250 -1.42 2.25 -7.72
CA ASP A 250 -2.80 1.79 -7.80
C ASP A 250 -3.33 1.82 -9.25
N PRO A 251 -3.66 0.68 -9.89
CA PRO A 251 -4.06 0.65 -11.30
C PRO A 251 -5.34 1.45 -11.60
N ALA A 252 -6.29 1.49 -10.67
CA ALA A 252 -7.53 2.24 -10.87
C ALA A 252 -7.28 3.75 -10.77
N MET A 253 -6.40 4.18 -9.86
CA MET A 253 -6.01 5.58 -9.75
C MET A 253 -5.13 5.99 -10.92
N ALA A 254 -4.20 5.14 -11.36
CA ALA A 254 -3.35 5.39 -12.53
C ALA A 254 -4.18 5.71 -13.78
N LYS A 255 -5.27 4.97 -14.01
CA LYS A 255 -6.20 5.27 -15.10
C LYS A 255 -6.86 6.65 -14.96
N LEU A 256 -7.33 7.00 -13.76
CA LEU A 256 -7.94 8.30 -13.50
C LEU A 256 -6.94 9.47 -13.64
N GLU A 257 -5.73 9.31 -13.11
CA GLU A 257 -4.64 10.30 -13.22
C GLU A 257 -4.31 10.57 -14.68
N ILE A 258 -4.04 9.53 -15.47
CA ILE A 258 -3.71 9.68 -16.89
C ILE A 258 -4.90 10.27 -17.67
N SER A 259 -6.13 9.83 -17.42
CA SER A 259 -7.31 10.40 -18.08
C SER A 259 -7.49 11.88 -17.78
N CYS A 260 -7.31 12.32 -16.52
CA CYS A 260 -7.49 13.71 -16.13
C CYS A 260 -6.42 14.63 -16.76
N ILE A 261 -5.16 14.17 -16.79
CA ILE A 261 -4.06 14.88 -17.47
C ILE A 261 -4.34 14.97 -18.98
N MET A 262 -4.78 13.87 -19.61
CA MET A 262 -5.04 13.82 -21.05
C MET A 262 -6.24 14.68 -21.47
N GLU A 263 -7.30 14.74 -20.65
CA GLU A 263 -8.46 15.62 -20.89
C GLU A 263 -8.08 17.10 -20.88
N LYS A 264 -7.11 17.48 -20.05
CA LYS A 264 -6.64 18.86 -19.89
C LYS A 264 -5.30 19.13 -20.58
N LYS A 265 -4.84 18.22 -21.43
CA LYS A 265 -3.53 18.31 -22.07
C LYS A 265 -3.32 19.66 -22.77
N THR A 266 -4.32 20.16 -23.48
CA THR A 266 -4.28 21.46 -24.16
C THR A 266 -4.21 22.67 -23.24
N GLU A 267 -4.52 22.52 -21.95
CA GLU A 267 -4.37 23.55 -20.92
C GLU A 267 -2.93 23.61 -20.38
N TYR A 268 -2.21 22.48 -20.46
CA TYR A 268 -0.87 22.32 -19.91
C TYR A 268 0.24 22.42 -20.95
N ASP A 269 -0.08 22.08 -22.20
CA ASP A 269 0.76 22.22 -23.39
C ASP A 269 0.83 23.72 -23.77
N LEU A 270 1.79 24.43 -23.16
CA LEU A 270 1.98 25.87 -23.26
C LEU A 270 2.55 26.25 -24.62
N ASP A 271 3.41 25.41 -25.18
CA ASP A 271 4.02 25.62 -26.50
C ASP A 271 3.19 25.06 -27.67
N LYS A 272 2.16 24.27 -27.37
CA LYS A 272 1.21 23.66 -28.32
C LYS A 272 1.87 22.68 -29.28
N ASP A 273 2.95 22.05 -28.87
CA ASP A 273 3.64 21.05 -29.68
C ASP A 273 2.94 19.67 -29.66
N GLY A 274 1.92 19.52 -28.80
CA GLY A 274 1.17 18.28 -28.67
C GLY A 274 1.85 17.24 -27.80
N VAL A 275 2.88 17.60 -27.04
CA VAL A 275 3.60 16.82 -26.03
C VAL A 275 3.59 17.64 -24.73
N LEU A 276 3.86 17.02 -23.59
CA LEU A 276 4.08 17.77 -22.34
C LEU A 276 5.54 17.61 -21.99
N ASP A 277 6.27 18.72 -21.96
CA ASP A 277 7.65 18.71 -21.48
C ASP A 277 7.71 18.51 -19.95
N GLU A 278 8.93 18.37 -19.40
CA GLU A 278 9.12 18.13 -17.97
C GLU A 278 8.52 19.24 -17.07
N LYS A 279 8.55 20.50 -17.52
CA LYS A 279 8.02 21.65 -16.77
C LYS A 279 6.51 21.77 -16.91
N GLU A 280 5.97 21.53 -18.10
CA GLU A 280 4.53 21.55 -18.36
C GLU A 280 3.82 20.42 -17.62
N LEU A 281 4.43 19.22 -17.62
CA LEU A 281 3.95 18.09 -16.84
C LEU A 281 3.97 18.41 -15.34
N GLU A 282 5.02 19.05 -14.84
CA GLU A 282 5.08 19.53 -13.45
C GLU A 282 3.96 20.52 -13.13
N LEU A 283 3.73 21.51 -13.98
CA LEU A 283 2.63 22.47 -13.82
C LEU A 283 1.27 21.79 -13.82
N ALA A 284 1.07 20.81 -14.71
CA ALA A 284 -0.14 20.00 -14.77
C ALA A 284 -0.38 19.28 -13.43
N MET A 285 0.65 18.60 -12.95
CA MET A 285 0.68 17.86 -11.71
C MET A 285 0.42 18.76 -10.49
N GLU A 286 1.04 19.93 -10.41
CA GLU A 286 0.80 20.89 -9.33
C GLU A 286 -0.64 21.42 -9.32
N LYS A 287 -1.22 21.63 -10.50
CA LYS A 287 -2.59 22.14 -10.63
C LYS A 287 -3.60 21.05 -10.23
N GLU A 288 -3.35 19.80 -10.63
CA GLU A 288 -4.15 18.67 -10.18
C GLU A 288 -4.02 18.44 -8.67
N ALA A 289 -2.84 18.63 -8.09
CA ALA A 289 -2.61 18.55 -6.64
C ALA A 289 -3.50 19.49 -5.83
N LYS A 290 -3.83 20.65 -6.40
CA LYS A 290 -4.67 21.68 -5.79
C LYS A 290 -6.18 21.36 -5.91
N SER A 291 -6.57 20.42 -6.76
CA SER A 291 -7.96 20.01 -6.94
C SER A 291 -8.55 19.37 -5.67
N THR A 292 -9.68 19.90 -5.21
CA THR A 292 -10.43 19.40 -4.05
C THR A 292 -10.89 17.94 -4.26
N TRP A 293 -11.25 17.59 -5.49
CA TRP A 293 -11.68 16.23 -5.84
C TRP A 293 -10.53 15.21 -5.78
N ALA A 294 -9.34 15.60 -6.24
CA ALA A 294 -8.15 14.77 -6.12
C ALA A 294 -7.84 14.49 -4.63
N LYS A 295 -7.95 15.51 -3.77
CA LYS A 295 -7.75 15.36 -2.32
C LYS A 295 -8.73 14.38 -1.68
N ILE A 296 -10.01 14.43 -2.01
CA ILE A 296 -11.00 13.49 -1.46
C ILE A 296 -10.72 12.06 -1.91
N ASN A 297 -10.39 11.86 -3.19
CA ASN A 297 -10.10 10.53 -3.72
C ASN A 297 -8.83 9.91 -3.09
N THR A 298 -7.85 10.74 -2.70
CA THR A 298 -6.65 10.24 -2.01
C THR A 298 -6.93 9.58 -0.67
N TRP A 299 -8.02 9.95 0.03
CA TRP A 299 -8.36 9.33 1.32
C TRP A 299 -8.69 7.84 1.17
N PHE A 300 -9.26 7.46 0.03
CA PHE A 300 -9.68 6.09 -0.30
C PHE A 300 -8.65 5.35 -1.17
N SER A 301 -7.41 5.82 -1.23
CA SER A 301 -6.30 5.16 -1.94
C SER A 301 -5.26 4.62 -0.96
N THR A 302 -4.72 3.43 -1.24
CA THR A 302 -3.59 2.86 -0.48
C THR A 302 -2.25 3.49 -0.89
N HIS A 303 -2.16 4.04 -2.10
CA HIS A 303 -0.97 4.69 -2.63
C HIS A 303 -1.18 6.21 -2.75
N PRO A 304 -0.16 7.03 -2.45
CA PRO A 304 -0.24 8.44 -2.74
C PRO A 304 -0.26 8.63 -4.26
N PRO A 305 -0.90 9.71 -4.76
CA PRO A 305 -0.88 10.01 -6.18
C PRO A 305 0.54 10.08 -6.72
N THR A 306 0.73 9.62 -7.95
CA THR A 306 2.06 9.53 -8.57
C THR A 306 2.78 10.86 -8.55
N PHE A 307 2.05 11.95 -8.78
CA PHE A 307 2.64 13.28 -8.79
C PHE A 307 3.23 13.73 -7.46
N LYS A 308 2.60 13.37 -6.33
CA LYS A 308 3.14 13.72 -5.01
C LYS A 308 4.48 13.03 -4.76
N ARG A 309 4.61 11.79 -5.26
CA ARG A 309 5.84 11.00 -5.17
C ARG A 309 6.94 11.61 -6.03
N ILE A 310 6.62 12.01 -7.26
CA ILE A 310 7.59 12.66 -8.17
C ILE A 310 8.08 13.99 -7.59
N LEU A 311 7.17 14.84 -7.06
CA LEU A 311 7.55 16.10 -6.43
C LEU A 311 8.46 15.90 -5.20
N LEU A 312 8.16 14.90 -4.37
CA LEU A 312 9.02 14.53 -3.24
C LEU A 312 10.43 14.11 -3.71
N LEU A 313 10.51 13.27 -4.74
CA LEU A 313 11.80 12.81 -5.26
C LEU A 313 12.63 13.94 -5.87
N ARG A 314 11.99 14.92 -6.49
CA ARG A 314 12.67 16.10 -7.06
C ARG A 314 13.18 17.05 -5.98
N GLU A 315 12.44 17.17 -4.88
CA GLU A 315 12.93 17.89 -3.70
C GLU A 315 14.19 17.21 -3.15
N ILE A 316 14.16 15.88 -2.96
CA ILE A 316 15.33 15.11 -2.51
C ILE A 316 16.51 15.23 -3.49
N GLU A 317 16.25 15.24 -4.80
CA GLU A 317 17.27 15.51 -5.83
C GLU A 317 17.94 16.87 -5.61
N THR A 318 17.14 17.92 -5.37
CA THR A 318 17.66 19.27 -5.08
C THR A 318 18.46 19.30 -3.78
N GLU A 319 18.05 18.55 -2.74
CA GLU A 319 18.80 18.43 -1.48
C GLU A 319 20.15 17.73 -1.68
N ILE A 320 20.17 16.65 -2.47
CA ILE A 320 21.40 15.92 -2.81
C ILE A 320 22.36 16.81 -3.61
N GLU A 321 21.85 17.52 -4.63
CA GLU A 321 22.67 18.41 -5.47
C GLU A 321 23.20 19.63 -4.71
N SER A 322 22.40 20.22 -3.83
CA SER A 322 22.77 21.42 -3.08
C SER A 322 23.60 21.14 -1.83
N GLY A 323 23.62 19.90 -1.34
CA GLY A 323 24.25 19.50 -0.08
C GLY A 323 23.62 20.14 1.16
N LYS A 324 22.45 20.79 1.02
CA LYS A 324 21.71 21.45 2.09
C LYS A 324 20.42 20.69 2.36
N PHE A 325 20.31 20.09 3.54
CA PHE A 325 19.08 19.48 4.00
C PHE A 325 18.11 20.57 4.44
N THR A 326 17.04 20.79 3.69
CA THR A 326 16.03 21.78 4.03
C THR A 326 14.96 21.12 4.88
N THR A 327 14.91 21.44 6.18
CA THR A 327 13.79 21.03 7.05
C THR A 327 12.48 21.75 6.73
N ASP A 328 12.56 22.83 5.95
CA ASP A 328 11.43 23.67 5.61
C ASP A 328 10.84 23.33 4.24
N ARG A 329 9.74 22.58 4.30
CA ARG A 329 8.62 22.44 3.34
C ARG A 329 8.48 21.05 2.70
N ILE A 330 7.24 20.84 2.24
CA ILE A 330 6.57 19.63 1.75
C ILE A 330 6.36 18.51 2.80
N TYR A 331 7.35 18.08 3.58
CA TYR A 331 7.17 17.02 4.60
C TYR A 331 6.10 17.34 5.66
N ALA A 332 5.91 18.62 5.99
CA ALA A 332 4.92 19.08 6.96
C ALA A 332 3.48 19.18 6.42
N LYS A 333 3.26 18.95 5.12
CA LYS A 333 1.94 19.06 4.45
C LYS A 333 1.41 17.73 3.90
N ILE A 334 2.15 16.64 4.07
CA ILE A 334 1.72 15.27 3.69
C ILE A 334 0.73 14.73 4.70
#